data_AF-A0A2N5K593-F1
#
_entry.id   AF-A0A2N5K593-F1
#
_cell.length_a   1.000
_cell.length_b   1.000
_cell.length_c   1.000
_cell.angle_alpha   90.00
_cell.angle_beta   90.00
_cell.angle_gamma   90.00
#
_symmetry.space_group_name_H-M   'P 1'
#
loop_
_entity.id
_entity.type
_entity.pdbx_description
1 polymer ?
#
loop_
_entity_poly.entity_id
_entity_poly.type
_entity_poly.pdbx_seq_one_letter_code
_entity_poly.pdbx_strand_id
1 'polypeptide(L)'
;MSGKKITFGKRPEKPEVATVPETWVDQRHEPEGKQRLTLDIDHSLHARIKAITTLRGKAMVRDLRELLEREYSMEVLQDLIQNQRRK
;
A
#
# COMPACT_ATOMS: atom_id res chain seq x y z
N MET A 1 13.20 43.31 29.08
CA MET A 1 13.11 41.97 28.46
C MET A 1 14.39 41.72 27.68
N SER A 2 15.39 41.08 28.30
CA SER A 2 16.75 40.93 27.75
C SER A 2 16.78 39.82 26.68
N GLY A 3 17.13 40.16 25.44
CA GLY A 3 17.21 39.23 24.32
C GLY A 3 18.44 38.34 24.44
N LYS A 4 18.23 37.05 24.70
CA LYS A 4 19.30 36.04 24.75
C LYS A 4 19.79 35.74 23.34
N LYS A 5 21.01 36.21 23.01
CA LYS A 5 21.73 35.79 21.80
C LYS A 5 22.15 34.33 21.94
N ILE A 6 21.71 33.50 20.99
CA ILE A 6 22.13 32.10 20.86
C ILE A 6 23.14 32.03 19.72
N THR A 7 24.38 31.67 20.05
CA THR A 7 25.45 31.41 19.07
C THR A 7 25.28 30.01 18.50
N PHE A 8 24.98 29.91 17.20
CA PHE A 8 25.00 28.65 16.49
C PHE A 8 26.46 28.20 16.31
N GLY A 9 26.77 26.99 16.77
CA GLY A 9 28.11 26.40 16.68
C GLY A 9 28.58 26.15 15.23
N LYS A 10 29.87 25.83 15.09
CA LYS A 10 30.59 25.68 13.82
C LYS A 10 29.90 24.70 12.85
N ARG A 11 29.92 25.05 11.56
CA ARG A 11 29.37 24.27 10.44
C ARG A 11 29.85 22.80 10.51
N PRO A 12 28.94 21.81 10.51
CA PRO A 12 29.35 20.41 10.52
C PRO A 12 30.12 20.08 9.25
N GLU A 13 31.30 19.48 9.42
CA GLU A 13 32.13 19.00 8.31
C GLU A 13 31.40 17.83 7.65
N LYS A 14 31.27 17.92 6.32
CA LYS A 14 30.57 16.97 5.46
C LYS A 14 31.29 15.63 5.58
N PRO A 15 30.64 14.53 6.01
CA PRO A 15 31.28 13.22 5.93
C PRO A 15 31.60 12.95 4.46
N GLU A 16 32.89 12.72 4.20
CA GLU A 16 33.39 12.31 2.91
C GLU A 16 32.73 10.97 2.54
N VAL A 17 32.03 11.00 1.40
CA VAL A 17 31.85 9.84 0.53
C VAL A 17 30.81 8.81 1.02
N ALA A 18 29.52 9.17 0.89
CA ALA A 18 28.54 8.20 0.42
C ALA A 18 28.75 8.01 -1.10
N THR A 19 29.76 7.22 -1.49
CA THR A 19 29.89 6.79 -2.88
C THR A 19 28.68 5.93 -3.21
N VAL A 20 28.03 6.27 -4.31
CA VAL A 20 26.89 5.56 -4.92
C VAL A 20 25.55 5.84 -4.21
N PRO A 21 24.84 6.92 -4.60
CA PRO A 21 23.44 7.16 -4.23
C PRO A 21 22.47 6.17 -4.88
N GLU A 22 22.93 5.04 -5.42
CA GLU A 22 22.10 4.05 -6.14
C GLU A 22 21.93 2.76 -5.32
N THR A 23 22.66 2.60 -4.21
CA THR A 23 22.59 1.41 -3.33
C THR A 23 21.23 1.24 -2.65
N TRP A 24 20.42 2.30 -2.56
CA TRP A 24 19.03 2.22 -2.05
C TRP A 24 18.04 1.67 -3.09
N VAL A 25 18.46 1.48 -4.34
CA VAL A 25 17.59 1.06 -5.46
C VAL A 25 17.71 -0.44 -5.77
N ASP A 26 18.77 -1.10 -5.28
CA ASP A 26 19.18 -2.43 -5.75
C ASP A 26 18.29 -3.61 -5.27
N GLN A 27 17.38 -3.38 -4.32
CA GLN A 27 16.54 -4.44 -3.74
C GLN A 27 15.10 -4.47 -4.27
N ARG A 28 14.88 -4.15 -5.55
CA ARG A 28 13.62 -4.51 -6.23
C ARG A 28 13.68 -5.95 -6.74
N HIS A 29 13.82 -6.90 -5.83
CA HIS A 29 13.36 -8.26 -6.12
C HIS A 29 11.83 -8.16 -6.14
N GLU A 30 11.23 -7.89 -7.29
CA GLU A 30 9.78 -7.69 -7.42
C GLU A 30 9.04 -9.02 -7.21
N PRO A 31 8.44 -9.28 -6.03
CA PRO A 31 7.28 -10.17 -6.02
C PRO A 31 6.29 -9.58 -7.02
N GLU A 32 5.60 -10.44 -7.77
CA GLU A 32 4.60 -10.07 -8.79
C GLU A 32 3.96 -8.69 -8.49
N GLY A 33 4.26 -7.72 -9.36
CA GLY A 33 4.05 -6.31 -9.06
C GLY A 33 2.61 -6.02 -8.62
N LYS A 34 2.44 -5.44 -7.44
CA LYS A 34 1.11 -5.08 -6.94
C LYS A 34 0.55 -3.92 -7.75
N GLN A 35 -0.49 -4.16 -8.55
CA GLN A 35 -1.21 -3.10 -9.25
C GLN A 35 -2.07 -2.28 -8.26
N ARG A 36 -2.07 -0.94 -8.42
CA ARG A 36 -2.95 -0.05 -7.63
C ARG A 36 -4.34 -0.02 -8.25
N LEU A 37 -5.35 -0.33 -7.45
CA LEU A 37 -6.76 -0.25 -7.83
C LEU A 37 -7.38 1.02 -7.24
N THR A 38 -7.97 1.86 -8.09
CA THR A 38 -8.78 3.03 -7.69
C THR A 38 -10.24 2.72 -7.98
N LEU A 39 -11.10 2.82 -6.98
CA LEU A 39 -12.53 2.54 -7.08
C LEU A 39 -13.31 3.70 -6.51
N ASP A 40 -14.27 4.20 -7.27
CA ASP A 40 -15.31 5.06 -6.73
C ASP A 40 -16.38 4.19 -6.06
N ILE A 41 -16.68 4.51 -4.80
CA ILE A 41 -17.70 3.83 -4.00
C ILE A 41 -18.55 4.85 -3.26
N ASP A 42 -19.82 4.52 -3.02
CA ASP A 42 -20.69 5.36 -2.21
C ASP A 42 -20.11 5.61 -0.82
N HIS A 43 -20.31 6.82 -0.30
CA HIS A 43 -19.85 7.20 1.04
C HIS A 43 -20.42 6.27 2.13
N SER A 44 -21.68 5.85 1.98
CA SER A 44 -22.33 4.91 2.90
C SER A 44 -21.65 3.53 2.90
N LEU A 45 -21.22 3.05 1.72
CA LEU A 45 -20.48 1.80 1.59
C LEU A 45 -19.10 1.91 2.23
N HIS A 46 -18.35 2.98 1.93
CA HIS A 46 -17.05 3.23 2.53
C HIS A 46 -17.12 3.25 4.07
N ALA A 47 -18.11 3.93 4.64
CA ALA A 47 -18.32 3.99 6.09
C ALA A 47 -18.56 2.60 6.70
N ARG A 48 -19.39 1.76 6.06
CA ARG A 48 -19.63 0.38 6.51
C ARG A 48 -18.36 -0.48 6.44
N ILE A 49 -17.61 -0.41 5.34
CA ILE A 49 -16.36 -1.18 5.21
C ILE A 49 -15.37 -0.76 6.29
N LYS A 50 -15.22 0.55 6.55
CA LYS A 50 -14.34 1.06 7.59
C LYS A 50 -14.75 0.55 8.99
N ALA A 51 -16.05 0.62 9.32
CA ALA A 51 -16.55 0.13 10.61
C ALA A 51 -16.30 -1.38 10.79
N ILE A 52 -16.63 -2.20 9.78
CA ILE A 52 -16.46 -3.66 9.83
C ILE A 52 -14.98 -4.04 9.97
N THR A 53 -14.09 -3.39 9.23
CA THR A 53 -12.65 -3.69 9.27
C THR A 53 -12.02 -3.30 10.61
N THR A 54 -12.47 -2.20 11.23
CA THR A 54 -12.10 -1.84 12.60
C THR A 54 -12.54 -2.92 13.61
N LEU A 55 -13.79 -3.39 13.52
CA LEU A 55 -14.29 -4.46 14.41
C LEU A 55 -13.52 -5.78 14.25
N ARG A 56 -13.06 -6.09 13.03
CA ARG A 56 -12.22 -7.27 12.75
C ARG A 56 -10.76 -7.11 13.18
N GLY A 57 -10.31 -5.91 13.53
CA GLY A 57 -8.91 -5.63 13.85
C GLY A 57 -7.94 -5.83 12.69
N LYS A 58 -8.43 -5.82 11.44
CA LYS A 58 -7.61 -5.97 10.22
C LYS A 58 -7.48 -4.63 9.51
N ALA A 59 -6.36 -4.42 8.81
CA ALA A 59 -6.23 -3.31 7.89
C ALA A 59 -7.24 -3.44 6.74
N MET A 60 -7.93 -2.35 6.40
CA MET A 60 -8.96 -2.33 5.35
C MET A 60 -8.47 -2.90 4.02
N VAL A 61 -7.25 -2.53 3.60
CA VAL A 61 -6.64 -3.01 2.35
C VAL A 61 -6.42 -4.53 2.36
N ARG A 62 -6.10 -5.12 3.51
CA ARG A 62 -5.93 -6.57 3.65
C ARG A 62 -7.28 -7.28 3.52
N ASP A 63 -8.31 -6.76 4.17
CA ASP A 63 -9.66 -7.33 4.13
C ASP A 63 -10.23 -7.27 2.71
N LEU A 64 -10.04 -6.14 2.01
CA LEU A 64 -10.42 -6.00 0.60
C LEU A 64 -9.62 -6.92 -0.32
N ARG A 65 -8.33 -7.12 -0.06
CA ARG A 65 -7.52 -8.07 -0.84
C ARG A 65 -8.04 -9.49 -0.69
N GLU A 66 -8.27 -9.94 0.54
CA GLU A 66 -8.82 -11.26 0.85
C GLU A 66 -10.21 -11.47 0.20
N LEU A 67 -11.04 -10.42 0.19
CA LEU A 67 -12.32 -10.42 -0.52
C LEU A 67 -12.15 -10.57 -2.03
N LEU A 68 -11.24 -9.81 -2.65
CA LEU A 68 -10.99 -9.87 -4.08
C LEU A 68 -10.40 -11.22 -4.50
N GLU A 69 -9.48 -11.79 -3.72
CA GLU A 69 -8.91 -13.12 -3.99
C GLU A 69 -9.96 -14.23 -3.90
N ARG A 70 -10.93 -14.10 -2.99
CA ARG A 70 -12.02 -15.07 -2.85
C ARG A 70 -13.01 -15.00 -4.02
N GLU A 71 -13.46 -13.80 -4.38
CA GLU A 71 -14.51 -13.61 -5.39
C GLU A 71 -13.98 -13.76 -6.83
N TYR A 72 -12.71 -13.43 -7.07
CA TYR A 72 -12.07 -13.49 -8.39
C TYR A 72 -11.00 -14.59 -8.47
N SER A 73 -11.20 -15.70 -7.75
CA SER A 73 -10.31 -16.85 -7.84
C SER A 73 -10.34 -17.48 -9.23
N MET A 74 -9.24 -18.14 -9.60
CA MET A 74 -9.16 -18.84 -10.89
C MET A 74 -10.22 -19.93 -11.04
N GLU A 75 -10.65 -20.54 -9.93
CA GLU A 75 -11.73 -21.51 -9.90
C GLU A 75 -13.06 -20.90 -10.36
N VAL A 76 -13.40 -19.71 -9.84
CA VAL A 76 -14.60 -18.96 -10.24
C VAL A 76 -14.53 -18.58 -11.72
N LEU A 77 -13.37 -18.10 -12.18
CA LEU A 77 -13.18 -17.75 -13.58
C LEU A 77 -13.35 -18.97 -14.50
N GLN A 78 -12.79 -20.11 -14.12
CA GLN A 78 -12.91 -21.35 -14.89
C GLN A 78 -14.35 -21.83 -14.94
N ASP A 79 -15.07 -21.84 -13.82
CA ASP A 79 -16.50 -22.22 -13.79
C ASP A 79 -17.34 -21.36 -14.73
N LEU A 80 -17.15 -20.03 -14.68
CA LEU A 80 -17.84 -19.11 -15.57
C LEU A 80 -17.54 -19.41 -17.04
N ILE A 81 -16.27 -19.62 -17.40
CA ILE A 81 -15.89 -19.96 -18.78
C ILE A 81 -16.54 -21.28 -19.22
N GLN A 82 -16.54 -22.31 -18.37
CA GLN A 82 -17.15 -23.60 -18.69
C GLN A 82 -18.66 -23.49 -18.87
N ASN A 83 -19.34 -22.73 -18.00
CA ASN A 83 -20.77 -22.51 -18.09
C ASN A 83 -21.16 -21.74 -19.37
N GLN A 84 -20.33 -20.81 -19.83
CA GLN A 84 -20.54 -20.12 -21.11
C GLN A 84 -20.35 -21.05 -22.32
N ARG A 85 -19.42 -22.03 -22.26
CA ARG A 85 -19.23 -23.00 -23.36
C ARG A 85 -20.33 -24.06 -23.45
N ARG A 86 -21.12 -24.28 -22.39
CA ARG A 86 -22.23 -25.23 -22.40
C ARG A 86 -23.55 -24.64 -22.90
N LYS A 87 -23.63 -23.32 -23.07
CA LYS A 87 -24.76 -22.62 -23.69
C LYS A 87 -24.53 -22.48 -25.19
#